data_AF-A0AAV6QCK6-F1
#
_entry.id   AF-A0AAV6QCK6-F1
#
_cell.length_a   1.000
_cell.length_b   1.000
_cell.length_c   1.000
_cell.angle_alpha   90.00
_cell.angle_beta   90.00
_cell.angle_gamma   90.00
#
_symmetry.space_group_name_H-M   'P 1'
#
loop_
_entity.id
_entity.type
_entity.pdbx_description
1 polymer ?
#
loop_
_entity_poly.entity_id
_entity_poly.type
_entity_poly.pdbx_seq_one_letter_code
_entity_poly.pdbx_strand_id
1 'polypeptide(L)'
;MWVARRFLSSVSQRSQSGLFCHPKHGSLPELELRYLQCTCCWRSQVPIAGFETLNTTLSTASEPCKEDINGPLDACYTSEQRDTILQRLNNDSMSDLASVKLLRGRKSLNIVEYRTKNGPFKTLESVVNVPLLKHKSAVIVFNAILNPVKKERKVKIQLAKFIRPEVDRSWLEETNSIVSLVCGTNKIAWAHVDRGMTTLDWRQQECPNFLNGTYMASAYLNDVSAVVSLLPSADFYIIEKSAISVQNTSLFPIMAHMRAVEAMLFALLEPKYSAPESNIPPRVLNMMRTAVGRHFGLMVGESRTSGAQTVRLLMTESVTQKLPRINFPEELLVKYRNYFQMGSRRGGEELCDALLQAVAFYELLSESSS
;
A
#
# COMPACT_ATOMS: atom_id res chain seq x y z
N MET A 1 -59.44 -30.26 -34.41
CA MET A 1 -60.76 -29.63 -34.13
C MET A 1 -60.90 -29.58 -32.61
N TRP A 2 -61.11 -28.40 -31.99
CA TRP A 2 -62.43 -27.73 -31.79
C TRP A 2 -63.35 -28.55 -30.85
N VAL A 3 -64.01 -27.98 -29.83
CA VAL A 3 -63.94 -26.60 -29.31
C VAL A 3 -64.37 -26.52 -27.82
N ALA A 4 -64.04 -25.42 -27.15
CA ALA A 4 -64.30 -25.18 -25.72
C ALA A 4 -65.72 -24.69 -25.38
N ARG A 5 -66.03 -24.67 -24.06
CA ARG A 5 -66.87 -23.74 -23.24
C ARG A 5 -67.66 -24.55 -22.18
N ARG A 6 -67.95 -24.07 -20.97
CA ARG A 6 -68.55 -22.78 -20.53
C ARG A 6 -68.21 -22.48 -19.04
N PHE A 7 -68.37 -21.29 -18.43
CA PHE A 7 -68.42 -19.88 -18.86
C PHE A 7 -68.17 -18.98 -17.61
N LEU A 8 -67.84 -17.70 -17.85
CA LEU A 8 -67.98 -16.44 -17.06
C LEU A 8 -68.84 -16.45 -15.77
N SER A 9 -68.71 -15.52 -14.79
CA SER A 9 -67.74 -14.45 -14.39
C SER A 9 -68.26 -13.89 -13.03
N SER A 10 -68.01 -12.71 -12.44
CA SER A 10 -67.21 -11.46 -12.62
C SER A 10 -67.00 -10.87 -11.18
N VAL A 11 -66.60 -9.63 -10.81
CA VAL A 11 -66.50 -8.26 -11.39
C VAL A 11 -65.21 -7.56 -10.88
N SER A 12 -64.90 -6.40 -11.45
CA SER A 12 -63.73 -5.50 -11.27
C SER A 12 -64.07 -4.23 -10.47
N GLN A 13 -63.13 -3.67 -9.69
CA GLN A 13 -62.86 -2.21 -9.73
C GLN A 13 -61.53 -1.79 -9.06
N ARG A 14 -61.07 -0.57 -9.40
CA ARG A 14 -59.88 0.13 -8.85
C ARG A 14 -60.33 1.31 -7.97
N SER A 15 -59.55 1.69 -6.97
CA SER A 15 -58.99 3.07 -6.82
C SER A 15 -58.19 3.23 -5.51
N GLN A 16 -57.51 4.37 -5.35
CA GLN A 16 -56.48 4.64 -4.35
C GLN A 16 -56.98 5.55 -3.21
N SER A 17 -56.15 5.66 -2.16
CA SER A 17 -55.96 6.84 -1.29
C SER A 17 -56.97 7.14 -0.17
N GLY A 18 -56.46 7.22 1.08
CA GLY A 18 -56.92 8.26 2.02
C GLY A 18 -57.00 7.92 3.52
N LEU A 19 -56.25 8.68 4.31
CA LEU A 19 -56.56 9.17 5.68
C LEU A 19 -56.59 8.20 6.91
N PHE A 20 -55.64 8.49 7.80
CA PHE A 20 -55.60 8.34 9.27
C PHE A 20 -56.70 7.60 10.06
N CYS A 21 -56.24 6.70 10.94
CA CYS A 21 -56.70 6.60 12.34
C CYS A 21 -55.55 6.14 13.26
N HIS A 22 -55.42 6.76 14.45
CA HIS A 22 -54.44 6.40 15.49
C HIS A 22 -55.06 5.48 16.55
N PRO A 23 -54.26 4.59 17.15
CA PRO A 23 -54.26 4.37 18.60
C PRO A 23 -53.15 5.17 19.30
N LYS A 24 -53.29 5.44 20.61
CA LYS A 24 -52.39 6.33 21.37
C LYS A 24 -51.42 5.58 22.30
N HIS A 25 -50.20 6.11 22.38
CA HIS A 25 -49.22 6.06 23.46
C HIS A 25 -49.01 4.77 24.28
N GLY A 26 -47.88 4.12 24.04
CA GLY A 26 -46.99 3.62 25.09
C GLY A 26 -45.60 4.28 24.90
N SER A 27 -44.94 4.70 25.97
CA SER A 27 -43.74 5.57 25.87
C SER A 27 -42.44 4.79 25.64
N LEU A 28 -41.76 5.11 24.54
CA LEU A 28 -40.33 4.82 24.30
C LEU A 28 -39.59 6.15 24.08
N PRO A 29 -38.30 6.26 24.47
CA PRO A 29 -37.54 7.49 24.26
C PRO A 29 -37.35 7.80 22.77
N GLU A 30 -37.41 9.07 22.44
CA GLU A 30 -37.34 9.61 21.08
C GLU A 30 -35.92 9.47 20.50
N LEU A 31 -35.74 8.57 19.53
CA LEU A 31 -34.50 8.55 18.75
C LEU A 31 -34.49 9.71 17.76
N GLU A 32 -33.79 10.79 18.11
CA GLU A 32 -33.35 11.79 17.13
C GLU A 32 -32.60 11.09 15.99
N LEU A 33 -33.12 11.18 14.77
CA LEU A 33 -32.39 10.81 13.55
C LEU A 33 -31.29 11.84 13.27
N ARG A 34 -30.19 11.76 14.03
CA ARG A 34 -29.00 12.59 13.82
C ARG A 34 -28.34 12.24 12.49
N TYR A 35 -28.52 13.13 11.52
CA TYR A 35 -27.86 13.06 10.22
C TYR A 35 -26.34 12.97 10.38
N LEU A 36 -25.74 11.87 9.93
CA LEU A 36 -24.29 11.73 9.84
C LEU A 36 -23.75 12.74 8.82
N GLN A 37 -23.08 13.79 9.31
CA GLN A 37 -22.46 14.78 8.44
C GLN A 37 -21.28 14.17 7.70
N CYS A 38 -21.28 14.30 6.37
CA CYS A 38 -20.19 13.82 5.53
C CYS A 38 -18.94 14.69 5.72
N THR A 39 -17.94 14.16 6.41
CA THR A 39 -16.64 14.80 6.66
C THR A 39 -15.83 15.08 5.39
N CYS A 40 -16.20 14.46 4.25
CA CYS A 40 -15.55 14.66 2.95
C CYS A 40 -16.02 15.91 2.19
N CYS A 41 -17.08 16.60 2.64
CA CYS A 41 -17.83 17.56 1.79
C CYS A 41 -18.12 18.92 2.44
N TRP A 42 -17.22 19.44 3.30
CA TRP A 42 -17.31 20.84 3.74
C TRP A 42 -16.80 21.80 2.66
N ARG A 43 -17.48 22.94 2.51
CA ARG A 43 -17.21 23.91 1.44
C ARG A 43 -15.81 24.49 1.55
N SER A 44 -15.05 24.42 0.46
CA SER A 44 -13.95 25.34 0.17
C SER A 44 -14.02 25.69 -1.32
N GLN A 45 -13.96 26.98 -1.65
CA GLN A 45 -13.87 27.42 -3.04
C GLN A 45 -12.50 27.00 -3.58
N VAL A 46 -12.45 26.45 -4.79
CA VAL A 46 -11.20 26.07 -5.45
C VAL A 46 -10.51 27.34 -5.97
N PRO A 47 -9.32 27.73 -5.45
CA PRO A 47 -8.49 28.73 -6.12
C PRO A 47 -7.88 28.08 -7.35
N ILE A 48 -7.92 28.75 -8.51
CA ILE A 48 -7.24 28.27 -9.70
C ILE A 48 -5.73 28.41 -9.47
N ALA A 49 -5.04 27.29 -9.25
CA ALA A 49 -3.62 27.28 -8.94
C ALA A 49 -2.77 27.65 -10.18
N GLY A 50 -2.11 28.81 -10.12
CA GLY A 50 -1.11 29.24 -11.09
C GLY A 50 0.18 28.41 -11.03
N PHE A 51 0.98 28.46 -12.09
CA PHE A 51 2.02 27.47 -12.40
C PHE A 51 3.36 27.62 -11.64
N GLU A 52 3.44 28.42 -10.57
CA GLU A 52 4.70 29.04 -10.13
C GLU A 52 5.31 28.50 -8.81
N THR A 53 4.57 27.75 -7.98
CA THR A 53 5.05 27.27 -6.67
C THR A 53 5.78 25.93 -6.73
N LEU A 54 7.00 25.91 -7.32
CA LEU A 54 7.88 24.71 -7.35
C LEU A 54 9.36 24.95 -6.99
N ASN A 55 9.73 26.13 -6.46
CA ASN A 55 11.14 26.48 -6.21
C ASN A 55 11.58 26.53 -4.73
N THR A 56 10.69 26.30 -3.76
CA THR A 56 10.91 26.72 -2.35
C THR A 56 11.21 25.58 -1.36
N THR A 57 11.75 24.44 -1.79
CA THR A 57 12.00 23.28 -0.89
C THR A 57 13.27 22.48 -1.21
N LEU A 58 14.34 23.15 -1.64
CA LEU A 58 15.69 22.59 -1.78
C LEU A 58 16.76 23.59 -1.31
N SER A 59 16.94 23.72 0.01
CA SER A 59 17.98 24.56 0.61
C SER A 59 18.37 24.07 2.02
N THR A 60 19.01 22.90 2.09
CA THR A 60 19.69 22.39 3.31
C THR A 60 20.58 21.18 2.97
N ALA A 61 21.71 21.42 2.30
CA ALA A 61 22.88 20.52 2.22
C ALA A 61 24.06 21.26 1.57
N SER A 62 25.16 21.44 2.32
CA SER A 62 26.52 21.84 1.88
C SER A 62 26.66 22.83 0.70
N GLU A 63 27.15 24.04 0.96
CA GLU A 63 27.48 25.02 -0.10
C GLU A 63 28.58 24.50 -1.04
N PRO A 64 28.37 24.54 -2.38
CA PRO A 64 29.40 24.86 -3.35
C PRO A 64 29.49 26.40 -3.52
N CYS A 65 30.62 26.90 -4.02
CA CYS A 65 30.94 28.34 -4.08
C CYS A 65 29.87 29.18 -4.82
N LYS A 66 29.58 30.37 -4.28
CA LYS A 66 28.71 31.39 -4.91
C LYS A 66 29.48 32.21 -5.96
N GLU A 67 29.84 31.56 -7.06
CA GLU A 67 30.46 32.22 -8.21
C GLU A 67 29.62 32.00 -9.48
N ASP A 68 29.77 32.87 -10.48
CA ASP A 68 28.70 33.18 -11.44
C ASP A 68 28.12 31.99 -12.22
N ILE A 69 26.79 31.85 -12.13
CA ILE A 69 25.98 30.88 -12.89
C ILE A 69 26.06 31.11 -14.42
N ASN A 70 26.64 32.24 -14.85
CA ASN A 70 26.87 32.60 -16.25
C ASN A 70 28.30 32.33 -16.75
N GLY A 71 29.19 31.76 -15.92
CA GLY A 71 30.53 31.38 -16.33
C GLY A 71 30.56 30.21 -17.34
N PRO A 72 31.70 30.01 -18.05
CA PRO A 72 31.94 28.81 -18.86
C PRO A 72 31.93 27.56 -17.95
N LEU A 73 31.37 26.46 -18.46
CA LEU A 73 31.18 25.24 -17.67
C LEU A 73 32.50 24.60 -17.27
N ASP A 74 33.54 24.71 -18.11
CA ASP A 74 34.90 24.25 -17.83
C ASP A 74 35.61 25.01 -16.70
N ALA A 75 35.07 26.14 -16.22
CA ALA A 75 35.57 26.84 -15.03
C ALA A 75 34.88 26.38 -13.73
N CYS A 76 33.71 25.72 -13.81
CA CYS A 76 32.95 25.26 -12.64
C CYS A 76 33.46 23.93 -12.05
N TYR A 77 34.49 23.31 -12.65
CA TYR A 77 35.01 21.99 -12.26
C TYR A 77 36.53 21.94 -12.39
N THR A 78 37.18 21.21 -11.48
CA THR A 78 38.61 20.86 -11.58
C THR A 78 38.89 19.98 -12.80
N SER A 79 40.15 19.91 -13.29
CA SER A 79 40.41 19.13 -14.52
C SER A 79 40.02 17.66 -14.37
N GLU A 80 40.43 17.00 -13.28
CA GLU A 80 40.07 15.60 -12.98
C GLU A 80 38.55 15.36 -13.04
N GLN A 81 37.75 16.32 -12.57
CA GLN A 81 36.29 16.27 -12.65
C GLN A 81 35.79 16.42 -14.09
N ARG A 82 36.32 17.38 -14.87
CA ARG A 82 35.97 17.55 -16.29
C ARG A 82 36.32 16.30 -17.09
N ASP A 83 37.51 15.77 -16.88
CA ASP A 83 38.03 14.57 -17.55
C ASP A 83 37.17 13.35 -17.22
N THR A 84 36.77 13.18 -15.95
CA THR A 84 35.81 12.16 -15.51
C THR A 84 34.43 12.31 -16.20
N ILE A 85 33.89 13.54 -16.28
CA ILE A 85 32.61 13.80 -16.93
C ILE A 85 32.68 13.52 -18.43
N LEU A 86 33.71 14.02 -19.12
CA LEU A 86 33.91 13.88 -20.56
C LEU A 86 34.18 12.42 -20.95
N GLN A 87 35.03 11.70 -20.21
CA GLN A 87 35.24 10.27 -20.39
C GLN A 87 33.92 9.51 -20.33
N ARG A 88 33.08 9.82 -19.34
CA ARG A 88 31.77 9.17 -19.18
C ARG A 88 30.80 9.51 -20.31
N LEU A 89 30.65 10.79 -20.65
CA LEU A 89 29.74 11.24 -21.72
C LEU A 89 30.17 10.75 -23.12
N ASN A 90 31.46 10.51 -23.34
CA ASN A 90 31.99 9.97 -24.58
C ASN A 90 31.91 8.44 -24.67
N ASN A 91 32.08 7.71 -23.56
CA ASN A 91 32.25 6.26 -23.59
C ASN A 91 31.02 5.45 -23.14
N ASP A 92 30.25 5.90 -22.14
CA ASP A 92 29.09 5.15 -21.61
C ASP A 92 28.07 4.83 -22.72
N SER A 93 27.45 3.64 -22.69
CA SER A 93 26.35 3.30 -23.61
C SER A 93 25.06 4.07 -23.28
N MET A 94 24.04 4.00 -24.15
CA MET A 94 22.73 4.61 -23.89
C MET A 94 22.10 4.09 -22.58
N SER A 95 22.31 2.81 -22.26
CA SER A 95 21.90 2.15 -21.01
C SER A 95 22.68 2.65 -19.80
N ASP A 96 24.01 2.81 -19.92
CA ASP A 96 24.87 3.23 -18.80
C ASP A 96 24.65 4.70 -18.46
N LEU A 97 24.51 5.57 -19.48
CA LEU A 97 24.06 6.95 -19.30
C LEU A 97 22.67 7.00 -18.64
N ALA A 98 21.75 6.10 -19.00
CA ALA A 98 20.42 6.01 -18.38
C ALA A 98 20.43 5.49 -16.92
N SER A 99 21.56 5.00 -16.39
CA SER A 99 21.69 4.74 -14.95
C SER A 99 21.48 6.04 -14.16
N VAL A 100 22.09 7.14 -14.61
CA VAL A 100 21.95 8.50 -14.07
C VAL A 100 20.51 8.98 -14.28
N LYS A 101 19.77 9.21 -13.17
CA LYS A 101 18.34 9.57 -13.18
C LYS A 101 18.01 10.71 -14.15
N LEU A 102 18.89 11.71 -14.24
CA LEU A 102 18.69 12.95 -15.01
C LEU A 102 19.00 12.82 -16.51
N LEU A 103 19.56 11.68 -16.95
CA LEU A 103 19.88 11.39 -18.36
C LEU A 103 18.92 10.38 -19.01
N ARG A 104 17.91 9.87 -18.28
CA ARG A 104 16.97 8.87 -18.81
C ARG A 104 16.13 9.37 -19.98
N GLY A 105 15.68 8.40 -20.80
CA GLY A 105 14.83 8.66 -21.95
C GLY A 105 15.59 9.40 -23.05
N ARG A 106 15.00 10.47 -23.61
CA ARG A 106 15.56 11.18 -24.77
C ARG A 106 16.95 11.77 -24.52
N LYS A 107 17.35 12.04 -23.27
CA LYS A 107 18.65 12.70 -22.99
C LYS A 107 19.87 11.81 -23.28
N SER A 108 19.89 10.55 -22.84
CA SER A 108 21.00 9.63 -23.16
C SER A 108 21.05 9.29 -24.64
N LEU A 109 19.89 9.13 -25.28
CA LEU A 109 19.78 8.98 -26.74
C LEU A 109 20.36 10.20 -27.48
N ASN A 110 19.99 11.42 -27.09
CA ASN A 110 20.51 12.65 -27.69
C ASN A 110 22.04 12.80 -27.51
N ILE A 111 22.60 12.38 -26.37
CA ILE A 111 24.06 12.38 -26.14
C ILE A 111 24.76 11.43 -27.13
N VAL A 112 24.27 10.19 -27.24
CA VAL A 112 24.86 9.17 -28.13
C VAL A 112 24.72 9.58 -29.60
N GLU A 113 23.56 10.09 -30.02
CA GLU A 113 23.38 10.63 -31.38
C GLU A 113 24.30 11.82 -31.65
N TYR A 114 24.41 12.77 -30.71
CA TYR A 114 25.22 13.96 -30.92
C TYR A 114 26.71 13.60 -31.06
N ARG A 115 27.26 12.75 -30.18
CA ARG A 115 28.68 12.34 -30.26
C ARG A 115 28.98 11.47 -31.48
N THR A 116 28.01 10.67 -31.93
CA THR A 116 28.11 9.89 -33.19
C THR A 116 28.12 10.80 -34.43
N LYS A 117 27.39 11.93 -34.39
CA LYS A 117 27.27 12.86 -35.53
C LYS A 117 28.36 13.94 -35.58
N ASN A 118 28.88 14.37 -34.42
CA ASN A 118 29.80 15.52 -34.30
C ASN A 118 31.20 15.14 -33.76
N GLY A 119 31.43 13.86 -33.44
CA GLY A 119 32.61 13.40 -32.72
C GLY A 119 32.49 13.56 -31.19
N PRO A 120 33.49 13.11 -30.43
CA PRO A 120 33.49 13.17 -28.97
C PRO A 120 33.51 14.62 -28.45
N PHE A 121 32.84 14.84 -27.32
CA PHE A 121 32.87 16.10 -26.57
C PHE A 121 34.30 16.39 -26.11
N LYS A 122 34.77 17.63 -26.35
CA LYS A 122 36.14 18.08 -25.99
C LYS A 122 36.16 19.02 -24.78
N THR A 123 35.05 19.71 -24.50
CA THR A 123 34.86 20.63 -23.36
C THR A 123 33.43 20.48 -22.85
N LEU A 124 33.14 20.92 -21.62
CA LEU A 124 31.79 20.81 -21.06
C LEU A 124 30.76 21.74 -21.73
N GLU A 125 31.19 22.86 -22.34
CA GLU A 125 30.32 23.72 -23.16
C GLU A 125 29.76 22.97 -24.37
N SER A 126 30.55 22.08 -24.97
CA SER A 126 30.11 21.31 -26.15
C SER A 126 28.89 20.41 -25.87
N VAL A 127 28.63 20.08 -24.59
CA VAL A 127 27.44 19.34 -24.14
C VAL A 127 26.16 20.20 -24.20
N VAL A 128 26.26 21.54 -24.13
CA VAL A 128 25.10 22.48 -24.18
C VAL A 128 24.41 22.51 -25.55
N ASN A 129 25.13 22.04 -26.58
CA ASN A 129 24.62 21.83 -27.93
C ASN A 129 23.70 20.59 -28.04
N VAL A 130 23.77 19.65 -27.09
CA VAL A 130 22.93 18.46 -27.09
C VAL A 130 21.47 18.87 -26.78
N PRO A 131 20.47 18.46 -27.58
CA PRO A 131 19.08 18.79 -27.32
C PRO A 131 18.62 18.32 -25.93
N LEU A 132 17.88 19.17 -25.23
CA LEU A 132 17.41 19.01 -23.84
C LEU A 132 18.48 19.10 -22.72
N LEU A 133 19.75 19.44 -23.03
CA LEU A 133 20.84 19.59 -22.04
C LEU A 133 21.41 21.02 -22.00
N LYS A 134 20.55 22.01 -21.76
CA LYS A 134 21.00 23.41 -21.58
C LYS A 134 21.76 23.62 -20.27
N HIS A 135 22.64 24.63 -20.23
CA HIS A 135 23.62 24.94 -19.16
C HIS A 135 23.18 24.54 -17.74
N LYS A 136 22.08 25.09 -17.21
CA LYS A 136 21.54 24.71 -15.87
C LYS A 136 21.24 23.21 -15.71
N SER A 137 20.73 22.53 -16.74
CA SER A 137 20.55 21.06 -16.72
C SER A 137 21.85 20.30 -16.92
N ALA A 138 22.87 20.87 -17.58
CA ALA A 138 24.19 20.25 -17.73
C ALA A 138 24.90 20.22 -16.37
N VAL A 139 24.95 21.35 -15.64
CA VAL A 139 25.51 21.44 -14.28
C VAL A 139 24.93 20.39 -13.32
N ILE A 140 23.60 20.24 -13.28
CA ILE A 140 22.96 19.26 -12.38
C ILE A 140 23.27 17.80 -12.82
N VAL A 141 23.42 17.55 -14.14
CA VAL A 141 23.85 16.24 -14.67
C VAL A 141 25.31 15.94 -14.32
N PHE A 142 26.21 16.91 -14.48
CA PHE A 142 27.64 16.78 -14.18
C PHE A 142 27.86 16.48 -12.69
N ASN A 143 27.20 17.23 -11.81
CA ASN A 143 27.22 16.97 -10.36
C ASN A 143 26.67 15.58 -10.00
N ALA A 144 25.68 15.06 -10.74
CA ALA A 144 25.15 13.70 -10.56
C ALA A 144 26.01 12.59 -11.23
N ILE A 145 26.94 12.95 -12.12
CA ILE A 145 27.97 12.05 -12.67
C ILE A 145 29.14 11.93 -11.70
N LEU A 146 29.61 13.05 -11.15
CA LEU A 146 30.70 13.13 -10.16
C LEU A 146 30.31 12.56 -8.80
N ASN A 147 29.06 12.78 -8.37
CA ASN A 147 28.49 12.21 -7.16
C ASN A 147 27.43 11.17 -7.53
N PRO A 148 27.83 9.97 -8.02
CA PRO A 148 26.90 8.89 -8.32
C PRO A 148 26.33 8.37 -7.00
N VAL A 149 25.17 8.88 -6.61
CA VAL A 149 24.50 8.53 -5.36
C VAL A 149 24.31 7.00 -5.32
N LYS A 150 25.10 6.31 -4.49
CA LYS A 150 25.08 4.85 -4.30
C LYS A 150 23.76 4.42 -3.66
N LYS A 151 22.70 4.41 -4.46
CA LYS A 151 21.37 3.93 -4.09
C LYS A 151 21.12 2.59 -4.76
N GLU A 152 21.38 1.54 -3.98
CA GLU A 152 20.39 0.47 -3.84
C GLU A 152 18.99 1.11 -3.80
N ARG A 153 17.99 0.50 -4.45
CA ARG A 153 16.63 1.07 -4.51
C ARG A 153 15.84 0.88 -3.21
N LYS A 154 16.49 1.04 -2.06
CA LYS A 154 15.85 1.26 -0.76
C LYS A 154 15.14 2.61 -0.77
N VAL A 155 13.93 2.61 -1.32
CA VAL A 155 12.92 3.63 -1.01
C VAL A 155 12.65 3.46 0.47
N LYS A 156 13.06 4.40 1.32
CA LYS A 156 12.71 4.38 2.75
C LYS A 156 11.19 4.49 2.88
N ILE A 157 10.51 3.37 3.10
CA ILE A 157 9.06 3.26 3.23
C ILE A 157 8.73 3.62 4.69
N GLN A 158 8.45 4.90 4.94
CA GLN A 158 8.07 5.37 6.28
C GLN A 158 6.72 4.76 6.69
N LEU A 159 6.73 3.88 7.71
CA LEU A 159 5.56 3.09 8.14
C LEU A 159 4.29 3.94 8.34
N ALA A 160 4.42 5.12 8.97
CA ALA A 160 3.34 6.05 9.26
C ALA A 160 2.55 6.54 8.03
N LYS A 161 3.08 6.40 6.80
CA LYS A 161 2.35 6.73 5.56
C LYS A 161 1.43 5.62 5.08
N PHE A 162 1.59 4.40 5.61
CA PHE A 162 0.94 3.19 5.12
C PHE A 162 0.08 2.48 6.18
N ILE A 163 0.13 2.93 7.43
CA ILE A 163 -0.80 2.61 8.51
C ILE A 163 -1.95 3.66 8.55
N ARG A 164 -3.18 3.22 8.85
CA ARG A 164 -4.36 4.07 9.09
C ARG A 164 -5.25 3.49 10.20
N PRO A 165 -5.81 4.26 11.15
CA PRO A 165 -5.56 5.69 11.41
C PRO A 165 -4.09 5.98 11.73
N GLU A 166 -3.72 7.25 11.75
CA GLU A 166 -2.37 7.65 12.18
C GLU A 166 -2.25 7.45 13.70
N VAL A 167 -1.14 6.87 14.14
CA VAL A 167 -0.84 6.54 15.54
C VAL A 167 0.57 7.01 15.84
N ASP A 168 0.77 7.62 17.01
CA ASP A 168 2.09 8.09 17.43
C ASP A 168 3.08 6.93 17.54
N ARG A 169 4.28 7.17 17.04
CA ARG A 169 5.30 6.14 16.82
C ARG A 169 5.73 5.44 18.11
N SER A 170 5.73 6.13 19.25
CA SER A 170 6.06 5.54 20.56
C SER A 170 5.21 4.32 20.86
N TRP A 171 3.89 4.40 20.67
CA TRP A 171 3.00 3.26 20.88
C TRP A 171 3.33 2.07 19.97
N LEU A 172 3.65 2.33 18.70
CA LEU A 172 4.08 1.28 17.77
C LEU A 172 5.43 0.68 18.21
N GLU A 173 6.34 1.49 18.74
CA GLU A 173 7.64 1.09 19.29
C GLU A 173 7.59 0.51 20.70
N GLU A 174 6.45 0.54 21.39
CA GLU A 174 6.20 -0.10 22.68
C GLU A 174 5.47 -1.46 22.53
N THR A 175 4.90 -1.74 21.35
CA THR A 175 4.29 -3.03 20.97
C THR A 175 5.10 -4.25 21.40
N ASN A 176 4.44 -5.22 22.03
CA ASN A 176 4.97 -6.54 22.36
C ASN A 176 4.56 -7.58 21.32
N SER A 177 3.31 -7.56 20.84
CA SER A 177 2.85 -8.44 19.75
C SER A 177 1.71 -7.84 18.91
N ILE A 178 1.62 -8.27 17.65
CA ILE A 178 0.55 -7.91 16.71
C ILE A 178 -0.18 -9.13 16.17
N VAL A 179 -1.46 -9.00 15.88
CA VAL A 179 -2.23 -9.97 15.06
C VAL A 179 -2.48 -9.34 13.69
N SER A 180 -1.76 -9.80 12.69
CA SER A 180 -1.95 -9.41 11.28
C SER A 180 -3.06 -10.25 10.66
N LEU A 181 -3.99 -9.61 9.94
CA LEU A 181 -5.24 -10.13 9.41
C LEU A 181 -5.39 -9.84 7.91
N VAL A 182 -5.77 -10.87 7.15
CA VAL A 182 -6.10 -10.76 5.72
C VAL A 182 -7.44 -11.43 5.43
N CYS A 183 -8.36 -10.70 4.81
CA CYS A 183 -9.60 -11.25 4.29
C CYS A 183 -9.39 -11.76 2.86
N GLY A 184 -9.72 -13.03 2.63
CA GLY A 184 -9.92 -13.60 1.29
C GLY A 184 -11.37 -13.46 0.86
N THR A 185 -11.74 -14.09 -0.26
CA THR A 185 -13.14 -14.09 -0.74
C THR A 185 -14.05 -15.07 -0.01
N ASN A 186 -13.50 -16.06 0.69
CA ASN A 186 -14.23 -17.12 1.40
C ASN A 186 -13.59 -17.52 2.75
N LYS A 187 -12.63 -16.74 3.25
CA LYS A 187 -11.82 -17.07 4.44
C LYS A 187 -11.22 -15.82 5.07
N ILE A 188 -10.80 -15.92 6.33
CA ILE A 188 -9.87 -14.96 6.97
C ILE A 188 -8.62 -15.73 7.41
N ALA A 189 -7.44 -15.17 7.16
CA ALA A 189 -6.16 -15.67 7.64
C ALA A 189 -5.50 -14.68 8.60
N TRP A 190 -4.76 -15.19 9.58
CA TRP A 190 -4.01 -14.37 10.52
C TRP A 190 -2.64 -14.95 10.89
N ALA A 191 -1.74 -14.05 11.27
CA ALA A 191 -0.45 -14.34 11.90
C ALA A 191 -0.30 -13.49 13.17
N HIS A 192 -0.09 -14.15 14.32
CA HIS A 192 0.31 -13.51 15.58
C HIS A 192 1.83 -13.54 15.64
N VAL A 193 2.46 -12.36 15.68
CA VAL A 193 3.92 -12.22 15.67
C VAL A 193 4.34 -11.28 16.80
N ASP A 194 5.39 -11.66 17.53
CA ASP A 194 5.96 -10.83 18.60
C ASP A 194 7.06 -9.89 18.11
N ARG A 195 7.44 -8.95 18.99
CA ARG A 195 8.55 -8.01 18.80
C ARG A 195 9.91 -8.70 18.61
N GLY A 196 10.05 -9.95 19.07
CA GLY A 196 11.22 -10.80 18.84
C GLY A 196 11.28 -11.41 17.43
N MET A 197 10.35 -11.02 16.54
CA MET A 197 10.15 -11.61 15.23
C MET A 197 9.92 -13.13 15.32
N THR A 198 9.06 -13.57 16.23
CA THR A 198 8.64 -14.97 16.37
C THR A 198 7.17 -15.14 16.03
N THR A 199 6.86 -16.11 15.19
CA THR A 199 5.49 -16.48 14.82
C THR A 199 4.85 -17.30 15.94
N LEU A 200 4.00 -16.68 16.76
CA LEU A 200 3.33 -17.32 17.90
C LEU A 200 2.13 -18.16 17.46
N ASP A 201 1.35 -17.67 16.49
CA ASP A 201 0.27 -18.42 15.84
C ASP A 201 0.13 -18.05 14.37
N TRP A 202 -0.29 -19.02 13.54
CA TRP A 202 -0.50 -18.81 12.11
C TRP A 202 -1.59 -19.77 11.61
N ARG A 203 -2.74 -19.22 11.20
CA ARG A 203 -3.96 -19.97 10.87
C ARG A 203 -4.81 -19.26 9.82
N GLN A 204 -5.75 -20.00 9.26
CA GLN A 204 -6.87 -19.47 8.48
C GLN A 204 -8.15 -20.21 8.87
N GLN A 205 -9.28 -19.51 8.74
CA GLN A 205 -10.62 -20.03 9.00
C GLN A 205 -11.49 -19.75 7.77
N GLU A 206 -12.24 -20.77 7.32
CA GLU A 206 -13.21 -20.62 6.24
C GLU A 206 -14.48 -19.92 6.73
N CYS A 207 -15.04 -19.07 5.88
CA CYS A 207 -16.20 -18.22 6.16
C CYS A 207 -17.27 -18.53 5.08
N PRO A 208 -18.13 -19.55 5.31
CA PRO A 208 -19.02 -20.09 4.28
C PRO A 208 -20.13 -19.13 3.82
N ASN A 209 -20.36 -18.03 4.53
CA ASN A 209 -21.33 -17.00 4.15
C ASN A 209 -20.71 -15.90 3.28
N PHE A 210 -19.37 -15.83 3.17
CA PHE A 210 -18.69 -14.81 2.37
C PHE A 210 -18.89 -15.02 0.87
N LEU A 211 -19.30 -13.95 0.18
CA LEU A 211 -19.66 -13.89 -1.25
C LEU A 211 -20.62 -15.01 -1.75
N ASN A 212 -21.32 -15.69 -0.84
CA ASN A 212 -22.18 -16.83 -1.14
C ASN A 212 -23.62 -16.37 -1.45
N GLY A 213 -23.84 -15.88 -2.68
CA GLY A 213 -25.14 -15.40 -3.13
C GLY A 213 -25.49 -14.01 -2.59
N THR A 214 -26.65 -13.86 -1.94
CA THR A 214 -27.14 -12.57 -1.43
C THR A 214 -26.35 -12.12 -0.20
N TYR A 215 -25.84 -10.89 -0.20
CA TYR A 215 -25.20 -10.31 0.99
C TYR A 215 -26.18 -10.21 2.17
N MET A 216 -25.86 -10.88 3.27
CA MET A 216 -26.60 -10.80 4.54
C MET A 216 -25.65 -10.45 5.68
N ALA A 217 -25.79 -9.24 6.22
CA ALA A 217 -24.89 -8.70 7.24
C ALA A 217 -24.83 -9.55 8.52
N SER A 218 -25.94 -10.18 8.92
CA SER A 218 -25.99 -11.10 10.08
C SER A 218 -25.20 -12.39 9.84
N ALA A 219 -25.26 -12.96 8.64
CA ALA A 219 -24.50 -14.15 8.28
C ALA A 219 -22.99 -13.87 8.21
N TYR A 220 -22.61 -12.70 7.68
CA TYR A 220 -21.23 -12.21 7.74
C TYR A 220 -20.77 -11.98 9.19
N LEU A 221 -21.61 -11.36 10.02
CA LEU A 221 -21.29 -11.10 11.42
C LEU A 221 -21.05 -12.39 12.21
N ASN A 222 -21.77 -13.47 11.92
CA ASN A 222 -21.54 -14.79 12.53
C ASN A 222 -20.15 -15.33 12.17
N ASP A 223 -19.79 -15.34 10.88
CA ASP A 223 -18.48 -15.82 10.40
C ASP A 223 -17.33 -14.97 10.99
N VAL A 224 -17.45 -13.64 10.98
CA VAL A 224 -16.43 -12.73 11.56
C VAL A 224 -16.34 -12.89 13.08
N SER A 225 -17.45 -13.06 13.78
CA SER A 225 -17.44 -13.28 15.24
C SER A 225 -16.79 -14.62 15.61
N ALA A 226 -17.01 -15.67 14.82
CA ALA A 226 -16.34 -16.95 14.99
C ALA A 226 -14.82 -16.83 14.77
N VAL A 227 -14.37 -16.05 13.80
CA VAL A 227 -12.94 -15.73 13.62
C VAL A 227 -12.40 -14.94 14.81
N VAL A 228 -13.06 -13.85 15.22
CA VAL A 228 -12.62 -13.00 16.35
C VAL A 228 -12.50 -13.78 17.65
N SER A 229 -13.37 -14.76 17.90
CA SER A 229 -13.30 -15.64 19.09
C SER A 229 -12.09 -16.59 19.12
N LEU A 230 -11.39 -16.75 17.99
CA LEU A 230 -10.18 -17.57 17.85
C LEU A 230 -8.89 -16.74 17.83
N LEU A 231 -8.97 -15.41 17.76
CA LEU A 231 -7.79 -14.55 17.70
C LEU A 231 -7.15 -14.40 19.10
N PRO A 232 -5.81 -14.49 19.21
CA PRO A 232 -5.13 -14.23 20.47
C PRO A 232 -5.19 -12.74 20.85
N SER A 233 -4.91 -12.45 22.12
CA SER A 233 -4.75 -11.06 22.57
C SER A 233 -3.43 -10.49 22.08
N ALA A 234 -3.48 -9.27 21.55
CA ALA A 234 -2.33 -8.51 21.05
C ALA A 234 -2.54 -7.01 21.32
N ASP A 235 -1.47 -6.23 21.17
CA ASP A 235 -1.52 -4.78 21.39
C ASP A 235 -2.23 -4.09 20.21
N PHE A 236 -1.94 -4.55 18.98
CA PHE A 236 -2.57 -4.08 17.75
C PHE A 236 -3.05 -5.23 16.83
N TYR A 237 -4.16 -4.99 16.16
CA TYR A 237 -4.74 -5.84 15.12
C TYR A 237 -4.58 -5.17 13.75
N ILE A 238 -3.72 -5.73 12.90
CA ILE A 238 -3.31 -5.12 11.62
C ILE A 238 -4.08 -5.76 10.46
N ILE A 239 -5.10 -5.08 9.93
CA ILE A 239 -5.94 -5.54 8.82
C ILE A 239 -5.35 -5.08 7.48
N GLU A 240 -5.36 -5.92 6.45
CA GLU A 240 -4.92 -5.51 5.12
C GLU A 240 -5.89 -4.54 4.44
N LYS A 241 -5.40 -3.33 4.13
CA LYS A 241 -6.13 -2.36 3.32
C LYS A 241 -6.00 -2.70 1.84
N SER A 242 -7.00 -3.41 1.34
CA SER A 242 -7.16 -3.77 -0.08
C SER A 242 -7.32 -2.54 -0.98
N ALA A 243 -6.59 -2.56 -2.10
CA ALA A 243 -6.41 -1.44 -3.04
C ALA A 243 -7.45 -1.38 -4.19
N ILE A 244 -8.56 -2.11 -4.10
CA ILE A 244 -9.62 -2.11 -5.12
C ILE A 244 -10.24 -0.69 -5.22
N SER A 245 -10.15 -0.07 -6.40
CA SER A 245 -10.69 1.27 -6.66
C SER A 245 -12.21 1.28 -6.77
N VAL A 246 -12.85 2.24 -6.09
CA VAL A 246 -14.31 2.48 -6.13
C VAL A 246 -14.82 2.73 -7.55
N GLN A 247 -13.96 3.22 -8.45
CA GLN A 247 -14.28 3.47 -9.85
C GLN A 247 -14.46 2.18 -10.68
N ASN A 248 -13.93 1.03 -10.24
CA ASN A 248 -14.09 -0.23 -10.96
C ASN A 248 -15.38 -0.94 -10.52
N THR A 249 -16.48 -0.60 -11.20
CA THR A 249 -17.82 -1.15 -10.95
C THR A 249 -17.90 -2.67 -11.12
N SER A 250 -17.08 -3.28 -11.98
CA SER A 250 -17.08 -4.74 -12.16
C SER A 250 -16.58 -5.51 -10.93
N LEU A 251 -15.74 -4.88 -10.10
CA LEU A 251 -15.25 -5.44 -8.84
C LEU A 251 -16.06 -4.97 -7.62
N PHE A 252 -17.17 -4.25 -7.81
CA PHE A 252 -17.98 -3.71 -6.71
C PHE A 252 -18.46 -4.76 -5.70
N PRO A 253 -18.91 -5.98 -6.08
CA PRO A 253 -19.31 -6.99 -5.10
C PRO A 253 -18.16 -7.42 -4.18
N ILE A 254 -16.96 -7.63 -4.74
CA ILE A 254 -15.76 -8.01 -3.99
C ILE A 254 -15.30 -6.85 -3.09
N MET A 255 -15.33 -5.62 -3.61
CA MET A 255 -15.01 -4.41 -2.87
C MET A 255 -15.95 -4.20 -1.67
N ALA A 256 -17.27 -4.31 -1.88
CA ALA A 256 -18.28 -4.17 -0.84
C ALA A 256 -18.13 -5.26 0.23
N HIS A 257 -17.92 -6.51 -0.17
CA HIS A 257 -17.60 -7.62 0.73
C HIS A 257 -16.35 -7.32 1.59
N MET A 258 -15.23 -6.94 0.97
CA MET A 258 -13.98 -6.63 1.68
C MET A 258 -14.17 -5.50 2.68
N ARG A 259 -14.90 -4.44 2.34
CA ARG A 259 -15.16 -3.30 3.23
C ARG A 259 -16.19 -3.60 4.32
N ALA A 260 -17.13 -4.52 4.08
CA ALA A 260 -18.04 -5.01 5.12
C ALA A 260 -17.29 -5.83 6.18
N VAL A 261 -16.43 -6.76 5.77
CA VAL A 261 -15.60 -7.56 6.69
C VAL A 261 -14.59 -6.68 7.42
N GLU A 262 -13.93 -5.73 6.73
CA GLU A 262 -13.07 -4.71 7.36
C GLU A 262 -13.83 -3.97 8.48
N ALA A 263 -15.01 -3.41 8.19
CA ALA A 263 -15.79 -2.66 9.16
C ALA A 263 -16.26 -3.52 10.35
N MET A 264 -16.61 -4.80 10.12
CA MET A 264 -16.98 -5.73 11.20
C MET A 264 -15.79 -6.07 12.10
N LEU A 265 -14.59 -6.30 11.54
CA LEU A 265 -13.38 -6.54 12.31
C LEU A 265 -13.01 -5.32 13.17
N PHE A 266 -13.03 -4.11 12.59
CA PHE A 266 -12.84 -2.86 13.35
C PHE A 266 -13.84 -2.73 14.52
N ALA A 267 -15.14 -2.96 14.28
CA ALA A 267 -16.18 -2.82 15.30
C ALA A 267 -16.18 -3.93 16.38
N LEU A 268 -15.55 -5.08 16.12
CA LEU A 268 -15.49 -6.20 17.07
C LEU A 268 -14.17 -6.28 17.86
N LEU A 269 -13.08 -5.74 17.32
CA LEU A 269 -11.74 -5.79 17.94
C LEU A 269 -11.38 -4.53 18.72
N GLU A 270 -12.01 -3.38 18.46
CA GLU A 270 -11.84 -2.20 19.33
C GLU A 270 -12.52 -2.38 20.70
N PRO A 271 -11.94 -1.87 21.81
CA PRO A 271 -12.54 -1.96 23.13
C PRO A 271 -13.89 -1.23 23.22
N LYS A 272 -14.94 -1.96 23.61
CA LYS A 272 -16.32 -1.42 23.76
C LYS A 272 -16.48 -0.34 24.85
N TYR A 273 -15.44 -0.11 25.65
CA TYR A 273 -15.44 0.78 26.82
C TYR A 273 -14.10 1.55 26.94
N SER A 274 -13.59 2.10 25.84
CA SER A 274 -12.56 3.15 25.93
C SER A 274 -13.16 4.42 26.53
N ALA A 275 -12.51 4.99 27.56
CA ALA A 275 -12.92 6.28 28.11
C ALA A 275 -12.59 7.40 27.10
N PRO A 276 -13.50 8.36 26.84
CA PRO A 276 -13.32 9.34 25.76
C PRO A 276 -12.17 10.34 25.97
N GLU A 277 -11.53 10.33 27.13
CA GLU A 277 -10.41 11.21 27.51
C GLU A 277 -9.06 10.48 27.60
N SER A 278 -9.00 9.17 27.31
CA SER A 278 -7.74 8.42 27.34
C SER A 278 -6.93 8.62 26.06
N ASN A 279 -5.67 9.04 26.16
CA ASN A 279 -4.69 9.13 25.05
C ASN A 279 -4.23 7.75 24.52
N ILE A 280 -5.08 6.72 24.62
CA ILE A 280 -4.81 5.36 24.17
C ILE A 280 -5.08 5.30 22.65
N PRO A 281 -4.15 4.77 21.84
CA PRO A 281 -4.35 4.66 20.40
C PRO A 281 -5.43 3.62 20.07
N PRO A 282 -6.12 3.76 18.92
CA PRO A 282 -6.98 2.71 18.38
C PRO A 282 -6.18 1.42 18.17
N ARG A 283 -6.74 0.29 18.61
CA ARG A 283 -6.07 -1.02 18.54
C ARG A 283 -6.13 -1.65 17.16
N VAL A 284 -7.11 -1.26 16.33
CA VAL A 284 -7.30 -1.82 15.00
C VAL A 284 -6.75 -0.86 13.95
N LEU A 285 -5.79 -1.35 13.17
CA LEU A 285 -5.05 -0.58 12.19
C LEU A 285 -5.15 -1.22 10.81
N ASN A 286 -5.22 -0.40 9.76
CA ASN A 286 -5.18 -0.79 8.36
C ASN A 286 -3.74 -0.63 7.83
N MET A 287 -3.15 -1.66 7.22
CA MET A 287 -1.86 -1.57 6.52
C MET A 287 -2.03 -1.72 5.00
N MET A 288 -1.42 -0.84 4.20
CA MET A 288 -1.59 -0.88 2.74
C MET A 288 -0.97 -2.11 2.06
N ARG A 289 -1.78 -2.92 1.36
CA ARG A 289 -1.36 -4.09 0.54
C ARG A 289 -0.19 -3.78 -0.40
N THR A 290 -0.15 -2.56 -0.95
CA THR A 290 0.89 -2.11 -1.88
C THR A 290 2.20 -1.67 -1.20
N ALA A 291 2.17 -1.33 0.10
CA ALA A 291 3.39 -1.08 0.88
C ALA A 291 4.10 -2.39 1.18
N VAL A 292 3.36 -3.37 1.71
CA VAL A 292 3.84 -4.76 1.93
C VAL A 292 4.37 -5.36 0.62
N GLY A 293 3.63 -5.21 -0.48
CA GLY A 293 4.07 -5.67 -1.79
C GLY A 293 5.36 -5.02 -2.28
N ARG A 294 5.57 -3.71 -2.05
CA ARG A 294 6.84 -3.02 -2.39
C ARG A 294 8.00 -3.48 -1.52
N HIS A 295 7.76 -3.68 -0.23
CA HIS A 295 8.77 -4.08 0.76
C HIS A 295 9.46 -5.41 0.39
N PHE A 296 8.69 -6.43 0.01
CA PHE A 296 9.22 -7.72 -0.44
C PHE A 296 9.54 -7.80 -1.94
N GLY A 297 9.49 -6.68 -2.68
CA GLY A 297 9.75 -6.66 -4.12
C GLY A 297 8.69 -7.37 -4.99
N LEU A 298 7.50 -7.64 -4.44
CA LEU A 298 6.40 -8.38 -5.08
C LEU A 298 5.56 -7.53 -6.05
N MET A 299 6.03 -6.35 -6.48
CA MET A 299 5.27 -5.48 -7.38
C MET A 299 5.73 -5.60 -8.83
N VAL A 300 4.82 -5.98 -9.72
CA VAL A 300 5.00 -5.97 -11.18
C VAL A 300 4.06 -4.90 -11.75
N GLY A 301 4.62 -3.72 -12.04
CA GLY A 301 3.82 -2.53 -12.34
C GLY A 301 2.99 -2.12 -11.11
N GLU A 302 1.67 -2.09 -11.26
CA GLU A 302 0.72 -1.78 -10.17
C GLU A 302 0.16 -3.04 -9.49
N SER A 303 0.41 -4.24 -10.05
CA SER A 303 -0.07 -5.51 -9.50
C SER A 303 0.92 -6.14 -8.51
N ARG A 304 0.40 -6.75 -7.43
CA ARG A 304 1.19 -7.55 -6.47
C ARG A 304 1.17 -9.03 -6.89
N THR A 305 2.32 -9.70 -6.88
CA THR A 305 2.47 -11.14 -7.11
C THR A 305 2.34 -11.96 -5.82
N SER A 306 2.23 -13.28 -5.94
CA SER A 306 2.14 -14.23 -4.82
C SER A 306 3.31 -14.10 -3.85
N GLY A 307 3.01 -14.11 -2.55
CA GLY A 307 4.00 -14.11 -1.48
C GLY A 307 4.62 -15.50 -1.21
N ALA A 308 4.08 -16.57 -1.81
CA ALA A 308 4.37 -17.96 -1.43
C ALA A 308 5.83 -18.39 -1.68
N GLN A 309 6.59 -17.72 -2.53
CA GLN A 309 8.04 -17.97 -2.65
C GLN A 309 8.83 -17.31 -1.52
N THR A 310 8.55 -16.04 -1.21
CA THR A 310 9.17 -15.31 -0.09
C THR A 310 8.93 -16.01 1.24
N VAL A 311 7.70 -16.49 1.48
CA VAL A 311 7.35 -17.22 2.70
C VAL A 311 8.12 -18.55 2.83
N ARG A 312 8.28 -19.31 1.74
CA ARG A 312 9.11 -20.53 1.74
C ARG A 312 10.59 -20.24 2.00
N LEU A 313 11.10 -19.11 1.52
CA LEU A 313 12.44 -18.65 1.86
C LEU A 313 12.52 -18.36 3.37
N LEU A 314 11.66 -17.50 3.92
CA LEU A 314 11.64 -17.18 5.36
C LEU A 314 11.56 -18.43 6.26
N MET A 315 10.71 -19.40 5.92
CA MET A 315 10.64 -20.69 6.64
C MET A 315 11.96 -21.48 6.56
N THR A 316 12.64 -21.47 5.41
CA THR A 316 13.95 -22.14 5.25
C THR A 316 15.06 -21.39 5.97
N GLU A 317 15.06 -20.07 5.90
CA GLU A 317 16.04 -19.19 6.56
C GLU A 317 15.95 -19.32 8.09
N SER A 318 14.75 -19.48 8.66
CA SER A 318 14.52 -19.68 10.11
C SER A 318 15.24 -20.89 10.71
N VAL A 319 15.59 -21.90 9.90
CA VAL A 319 16.30 -23.11 10.32
C VAL A 319 17.78 -23.09 9.91
N THR A 320 18.14 -22.29 8.90
CA THR A 320 19.47 -22.33 8.26
C THR A 320 20.35 -21.11 8.55
N GLN A 321 19.79 -19.98 8.96
CA GLN A 321 20.52 -18.76 9.30
C GLN A 321 20.62 -18.57 10.82
N LYS A 322 21.73 -18.00 11.29
CA LYS A 322 21.94 -17.67 12.71
C LYS A 322 21.11 -16.47 13.20
N LEU A 323 20.67 -15.62 12.29
CA LEU A 323 19.87 -14.41 12.54
C LEU A 323 18.82 -14.30 11.42
N PRO A 324 17.78 -15.14 11.43
CA PRO A 324 16.72 -15.11 10.42
C PRO A 324 15.84 -13.87 10.59
N ARG A 325 15.15 -13.47 9.52
CA ARG A 325 14.21 -12.34 9.53
C ARG A 325 12.95 -12.60 10.36
N ILE A 326 12.56 -13.87 10.52
CA ILE A 326 11.46 -14.31 11.37
C ILE A 326 11.67 -15.77 11.80
N ASN A 327 11.36 -16.06 13.05
CA ASN A 327 11.41 -17.37 13.67
C ASN A 327 10.05 -18.07 13.60
N PHE A 328 10.06 -19.40 13.52
CA PHE A 328 8.86 -20.23 13.57
C PHE A 328 9.09 -21.40 14.55
N PRO A 329 8.13 -21.69 15.45
CA PRO A 329 8.08 -22.96 16.16
C PRO A 329 8.10 -24.15 15.20
N GLU A 330 8.78 -25.23 15.58
CA GLU A 330 8.93 -26.44 14.75
C GLU A 330 7.57 -27.02 14.34
N GLU A 331 6.57 -26.97 15.22
CA GLU A 331 5.19 -27.38 14.94
C GLU A 331 4.58 -26.65 13.73
N LEU A 332 4.81 -25.33 13.60
CA LEU A 332 4.31 -24.54 12.47
C LEU A 332 5.09 -24.86 11.18
N LEU A 333 6.40 -25.09 11.28
CA LEU A 333 7.22 -25.53 10.14
C LEU A 333 6.77 -26.89 9.62
N VAL A 334 6.53 -27.87 10.50
CA VAL A 334 6.01 -29.21 10.15
C VAL A 334 4.62 -29.11 9.53
N LYS A 335 3.70 -28.36 10.18
CA LYS A 335 2.32 -28.13 9.72
C LYS A 335 2.24 -27.52 8.31
N TYR A 336 3.11 -26.55 8.00
CA TYR A 336 3.04 -25.79 6.75
C TYR A 336 4.06 -26.16 5.67
N ARG A 337 5.00 -27.09 5.94
CA ARG A 337 6.09 -27.53 5.04
C ARG A 337 5.72 -27.67 3.56
N ASN A 338 4.55 -28.26 3.29
CA ASN A 338 4.09 -28.55 1.92
C ASN A 338 2.93 -27.64 1.45
N TYR A 339 2.47 -26.68 2.27
CA TYR A 339 1.25 -25.92 2.01
C TYR A 339 1.38 -24.94 0.84
N PHE A 340 2.56 -24.30 0.74
CA PHE A 340 2.89 -23.22 -0.20
C PHE A 340 3.60 -23.69 -1.49
N GLN A 341 3.45 -24.97 -1.84
CA GLN A 341 4.02 -25.51 -3.09
C GLN A 341 3.25 -24.98 -4.32
N MET A 342 3.96 -24.77 -5.44
CA MET A 342 3.31 -24.39 -6.71
C MET A 342 2.36 -25.50 -7.17
N GLY A 343 1.15 -25.13 -7.59
CA GLY A 343 0.07 -26.08 -7.91
C GLY A 343 -0.75 -26.55 -6.70
N SER A 344 -0.45 -26.10 -5.47
CA SER A 344 -1.29 -26.35 -4.29
C SER A 344 -2.69 -25.76 -4.47
N ARG A 345 -3.69 -26.62 -4.69
CA ARG A 345 -5.11 -26.23 -4.77
C ARG A 345 -5.67 -25.64 -3.46
N ARG A 346 -4.92 -25.67 -2.34
CA ARG A 346 -5.41 -25.33 -0.99
C ARG A 346 -5.36 -23.84 -0.64
N GLY A 347 -4.90 -22.97 -1.56
CA GLY A 347 -5.08 -21.53 -1.49
C GLY A 347 -4.58 -20.88 -0.19
N GLY A 348 -3.26 -20.84 -0.01
CA GLY A 348 -2.58 -20.23 1.14
C GLY A 348 -2.04 -18.82 0.90
N GLU A 349 -2.57 -18.06 -0.07
CA GLU A 349 -2.10 -16.70 -0.35
C GLU A 349 -2.43 -15.75 0.81
N GLU A 350 -3.60 -15.87 1.44
CA GLU A 350 -4.00 -15.06 2.59
C GLU A 350 -3.14 -15.36 3.83
N LEU A 351 -2.75 -16.62 4.04
CA LEU A 351 -1.75 -17.01 5.05
C LEU A 351 -0.39 -16.35 4.77
N CYS A 352 0.06 -16.34 3.50
CA CYS A 352 1.30 -15.70 3.12
C CYS A 352 1.24 -14.18 3.31
N ASP A 353 0.14 -13.55 2.88
CA ASP A 353 -0.06 -12.12 2.97
C ASP A 353 -0.15 -11.65 4.43
N ALA A 354 -0.80 -12.41 5.32
CA ALA A 354 -0.89 -12.09 6.75
C ALA A 354 0.48 -12.13 7.44
N LEU A 355 1.27 -13.18 7.18
CA LEU A 355 2.64 -13.30 7.70
C LEU A 355 3.56 -12.21 7.16
N LEU A 356 3.54 -11.96 5.84
CA LEU A 356 4.36 -10.93 5.21
C LEU A 356 3.98 -9.52 5.72
N GLN A 357 2.69 -9.26 5.93
CA GLN A 357 2.23 -8.00 6.53
C GLN A 357 2.74 -7.83 7.97
N ALA A 358 2.77 -8.89 8.79
CA ALA A 358 3.34 -8.84 10.13
C ALA A 358 4.85 -8.55 10.12
N VAL A 359 5.61 -9.24 9.26
CA VAL A 359 7.05 -9.01 9.08
C VAL A 359 7.32 -7.58 8.58
N ALA A 360 6.56 -7.09 7.61
CA ALA A 360 6.70 -5.73 7.10
C ALA A 360 6.36 -4.66 8.14
N PHE A 361 5.41 -4.89 9.06
CA PHE A 361 5.10 -3.94 10.13
C PHE A 361 6.34 -3.66 10.98
N TYR A 362 6.97 -4.70 11.52
CA TYR A 362 8.15 -4.57 12.38
C TYR A 362 9.40 -4.10 11.62
N GLU A 363 9.65 -4.65 10.43
CA GLU A 363 10.82 -4.22 9.64
C GLU A 363 10.73 -2.74 9.25
N LEU A 364 9.57 -2.26 8.76
CA LEU A 364 9.39 -0.85 8.38
C LEU A 364 9.34 0.11 9.58
N LEU A 365 8.95 -0.38 10.76
CA LEU A 365 9.12 0.36 12.01
C LEU A 365 10.62 0.57 12.29
N SER A 366 11.41 -0.51 12.22
CA SER A 366 12.86 -0.47 12.48
C SER A 366 13.65 0.34 11.45
N GLU A 367 13.37 0.21 10.15
CA GLU A 367 14.02 1.01 9.08
C GLU A 367 13.74 2.51 9.22
N SER A 368 12.61 2.88 9.86
CA SER A 368 12.26 4.28 10.10
C SER A 368 13.11 4.93 11.21
N SER A 369 13.88 4.15 11.97
CA SER A 369 14.78 4.63 13.06
C SER A 369 16.21 4.91 12.61
N SER A 370 16.51 4.67 11.32
CA SER A 370 17.83 4.80 10.69
C SER A 370 17.78 5.69 9.45
#